data_AF-A0A6I7WK09-F1
#
_entry.id   AF-A0A6I7WK09-F1
#
_cell.length_a   1.000
_cell.length_b   1.000
_cell.length_c   1.000
_cell.angle_alpha   90.00
_cell.angle_beta   90.00
_cell.angle_gamma   90.00
#
_symmetry.space_group_name_H-M   'P 1'
#
loop_
_entity.id
_entity.type
_entity.pdbx_description
1 polymer ?
#
loop_
_entity_poly.entity_id
_entity_poly.type
_entity_poly.pdbx_seq_one_letter_code
_entity_poly.pdbx_strand_id
1 'polypeptide(L)'
;ALTGTPVENRLMDLWSIFNFLNPNYLGKQAQFRKNYELPIQRDNNQVQSTILKQLIQPFILRRLKTDKSIIKDLPDKIENKQYCNLSKEQASLYQAVVSEVEEQLEDSDGIQRQGLMLSTLMKLKQICNHPVQFLQDDSQFSAQRSHKLERIIDMLAEAIAEGDSVLIFTQFTEIGDKLSHYLSQEQHYPCYYLHGGIARKKREKMIEDFQDPESPPSVFVLSLKAGGVGITLTHANHVFHFDRWWNPAVENQATDRAFRIGQKKKVMVHKFITLGTLEERIDQMIEDKQKM
;
A
#
# COMPACT_ATOMS: atom_id res chain seq x y z
N ALA A 1 18.70 14.74 7.39
CA ALA A 1 17.94 13.84 6.48
C ALA A 1 16.50 14.33 6.39
N LEU A 2 15.87 14.27 5.21
CA LEU A 2 14.44 14.56 5.01
C LEU A 2 13.73 13.24 4.72
N THR A 3 12.82 12.83 5.61
CA THR A 3 11.99 11.63 5.44
C THR A 3 10.60 11.90 6.02
N GLY A 4 9.56 11.47 5.30
CA GLY A 4 8.18 11.52 5.79
C GLY A 4 7.87 10.45 6.82
N THR A 5 8.72 9.41 6.91
CA THR A 5 8.54 8.20 7.72
C THR A 5 9.90 7.76 8.28
N PRO A 6 10.44 8.43 9.32
CA PRO A 6 11.77 8.15 9.84
C PRO A 6 11.95 6.75 10.45
N VAL A 7 10.84 6.08 10.76
CA VAL A 7 10.81 4.65 11.11
C VAL A 7 10.02 3.96 10.01
N GLU A 8 10.70 3.40 9.02
CA GLU A 8 10.02 2.74 7.89
C GLU A 8 9.57 1.33 8.26
N ASN A 9 10.39 0.54 8.97
CA ASN A 9 10.01 -0.82 9.35
C ASN A 9 10.60 -1.31 10.68
N ARG A 10 11.76 -0.79 11.14
CA ARG A 10 12.44 -1.27 12.35
C ARG A 10 13.05 -0.12 13.15
N LEU A 11 13.17 -0.27 14.48
CA LEU A 11 13.91 0.68 15.32
C LEU A 11 15.39 0.82 14.92
N MET A 12 15.95 -0.20 14.25
CA MET A 12 17.28 -0.11 13.68
C MET A 12 17.40 0.92 12.54
N ASP A 13 16.34 1.17 11.79
CA ASP A 13 16.35 2.20 10.73
C ASP A 13 16.55 3.59 11.37
N LEU A 14 15.89 3.82 12.51
CA LEU A 14 16.07 5.02 13.33
C LEU A 14 17.50 5.13 13.85
N TRP A 15 18.06 4.05 14.42
CA TRP A 15 19.45 4.05 14.87
C TRP A 15 20.42 4.36 13.73
N SER A 16 20.20 3.81 12.53
CA SER A 16 21.04 4.07 11.37
C SER A 16 21.01 5.56 10.97
N ILE A 17 19.84 6.20 10.97
CA ILE A 17 19.71 7.64 10.70
C ILE A 17 20.45 8.45 11.78
N PHE A 18 20.28 8.12 13.06
CA PHE A 18 20.93 8.83 14.16
C PHE A 18 22.44 8.61 14.19
N ASN A 19 22.92 7.41 13.92
CA ASN A 19 24.36 7.12 13.87
C ASN A 19 25.03 7.84 12.69
N PHE A 20 24.31 8.04 11.59
CA PHE A 20 24.79 8.86 10.47
C PHE A 20 24.86 10.35 10.81
N LEU A 21 23.84 10.90 11.46
CA LEU A 21 23.78 12.34 11.78
C LEU A 21 24.60 12.71 13.02
N ASN A 22 24.53 11.90 14.07
CA ASN A 22 25.16 12.09 15.37
C ASN A 22 25.79 10.77 15.85
N PRO A 23 26.99 10.40 15.35
CA PRO A 23 27.66 9.16 15.71
C PRO A 23 27.78 8.97 17.22
N ASN A 24 27.53 7.74 17.69
CA ASN A 24 27.55 7.34 19.12
C ASN A 24 26.48 7.95 20.04
N TYR A 25 25.61 8.85 19.57
CA TYR A 25 24.57 9.47 20.43
C TYR A 25 23.63 8.43 21.07
N LEU A 26 23.20 7.44 20.29
CA LEU A 26 22.38 6.32 20.76
C LEU A 26 23.21 5.07 21.13
N GLY A 27 24.52 5.24 21.31
CA GLY A 27 25.46 4.15 21.54
C GLY A 27 25.74 3.30 20.29
N LYS A 28 26.55 2.26 20.47
CA LYS A 28 26.88 1.31 19.40
C LYS A 28 25.66 0.43 19.06
N GLN A 29 25.61 -0.08 17.83
CA GLN A 29 24.51 -0.92 17.33
C GLN A 29 24.06 -2.02 18.32
N ALA A 30 25.01 -2.77 18.87
CA ALA A 30 24.70 -3.86 19.82
C ALA A 30 24.06 -3.35 21.12
N GLN A 31 24.49 -2.17 21.61
CA GLN A 31 23.92 -1.55 22.81
C GLN A 31 22.52 -1.02 22.54
N PHE A 32 22.32 -0.35 21.40
CA PHE A 32 21.00 0.13 20.99
C PHE A 32 20.00 -1.04 20.88
N ARG A 33 20.42 -2.13 20.22
CA ARG A 33 19.60 -3.34 20.08
C ARG A 33 19.21 -3.95 21.43
N LYS A 34 20.16 -4.04 22.36
CA LYS A 34 19.93 -4.59 23.70
C LYS A 34 19.04 -3.69 24.57
N ASN A 35 19.26 -2.37 24.52
CA ASN A 35 18.64 -1.44 25.46
C ASN A 35 17.27 -0.95 24.98
N TYR A 36 17.06 -0.89 23.66
CA TYR A 36 15.84 -0.33 23.07
C TYR A 36 15.13 -1.30 22.12
N GLU A 37 15.80 -1.81 21.08
CA GLU A 37 15.11 -2.61 20.05
C GLU A 37 14.43 -3.85 20.63
N LEU A 38 15.18 -4.71 21.34
CA LEU A 38 14.64 -5.95 21.92
C LEU A 38 13.57 -5.67 22.98
N PRO A 39 13.80 -4.82 24.01
CA PRO A 39 12.78 -4.55 25.01
C PRO A 39 11.49 -3.96 24.43
N ILE A 40 11.58 -3.08 23.42
CA ILE A 40 10.40 -2.43 22.84
C ILE A 40 9.66 -3.38 21.91
N GLN A 41 10.36 -4.08 20.99
CA GLN A 41 9.69 -4.89 19.98
C GLN A 41 9.31 -6.29 20.45
N ARG A 42 10.10 -6.89 21.35
CA ARG A 42 9.86 -8.25 21.85
C ARG A 42 9.05 -8.26 23.14
N ASP A 43 9.43 -7.42 24.09
CA ASP A 43 8.88 -7.45 25.45
C ASP A 43 7.79 -6.38 25.67
N ASN A 44 7.45 -5.62 24.62
CA ASN A 44 6.48 -4.52 24.64
C ASN A 44 6.72 -3.51 25.78
N ASN A 45 7.98 -3.22 26.07
CA ASN A 45 8.40 -2.40 27.20
C ASN A 45 8.16 -0.90 26.91
N GLN A 46 7.05 -0.38 27.45
CA GLN A 46 6.66 1.02 27.28
C GLN A 46 7.64 2.02 27.92
N VAL A 47 8.35 1.62 28.98
CA VAL A 47 9.33 2.49 29.66
C VAL A 47 10.49 2.78 28.72
N GLN A 48 11.06 1.75 28.09
CA GLN A 48 12.15 1.93 27.13
C GLN A 48 11.69 2.69 25.87
N SER A 49 10.44 2.47 25.43
CA SER A 49 9.84 3.26 24.34
C SER A 49 9.77 4.75 24.68
N THR A 50 9.36 5.09 25.91
CA THR A 50 9.28 6.48 26.37
C THR A 50 10.66 7.12 26.49
N ILE A 51 11.64 6.43 27.05
CA ILE A 51 13.03 6.92 27.16
C ILE A 51 13.60 7.19 25.77
N LEU A 52 13.48 6.23 24.84
CA LEU A 52 13.97 6.41 23.48
C LEU A 52 13.29 7.61 22.80
N LYS A 53 11.97 7.75 22.94
CA LYS A 53 11.21 8.90 22.41
C LYS A 53 11.74 10.22 22.95
N GLN A 54 12.02 10.33 24.24
CA GLN A 54 12.57 11.56 24.85
C GLN A 54 13.97 11.91 24.33
N LEU A 55 14.83 10.91 24.11
CA LEU A 55 16.18 11.13 23.57
C LEU A 55 16.16 11.65 22.13
N ILE A 56 15.25 11.13 21.30
CA ILE A 56 15.21 11.47 19.87
C ILE A 56 14.37 12.72 19.58
N GLN A 57 13.37 13.04 20.40
CA GLN A 57 12.42 14.13 20.18
C GLN A 57 13.07 15.49 19.88
N PRO A 58 14.14 15.93 20.59
CA PRO A 58 14.79 17.21 20.31
C PRO A 58 15.38 17.34 18.90
N PHE A 59 15.70 16.21 18.25
CA PHE A 59 16.27 16.16 16.91
C PHE A 59 15.21 15.93 15.82
N ILE A 60 13.97 15.59 16.19
CA ILE A 60 12.90 15.26 15.27
C ILE A 60 11.84 16.35 15.30
N LEU A 61 11.83 17.17 14.24
CA LEU A 61 10.69 18.03 13.96
C LEU A 61 9.67 17.26 13.09
N ARG A 62 8.65 16.68 13.73
CA ARG A 62 7.52 16.03 13.04
C ARG A 62 6.28 16.90 13.15
N ARG A 63 5.67 17.22 12.00
CA ARG A 63 4.38 17.93 11.92
C ARG A 63 3.36 17.01 11.27
N LEU A 64 2.17 16.91 11.87
CA LEU A 64 1.09 16.10 11.32
C LEU A 64 0.25 16.95 10.36
N LYS A 65 -0.25 16.35 9.28
CA LYS A 65 -1.13 17.05 8.33
C LYS A 65 -2.48 17.43 8.95
N THR A 66 -2.88 16.73 10.01
CA THR A 66 -4.08 16.99 10.80
C THR A 66 -3.89 18.10 11.83
N ASP A 67 -2.68 18.66 11.96
CA ASP A 67 -2.43 19.80 12.84
C ASP A 67 -3.02 21.08 12.22
N LYS A 68 -4.25 21.41 12.65
CA LYS A 68 -5.00 22.59 12.20
C LYS A 68 -4.31 23.92 12.56
N SER A 69 -3.33 23.92 13.45
CA SER A 69 -2.53 25.13 13.73
C SER A 69 -1.54 25.46 12.61
N ILE A 70 -1.21 24.48 11.75
CA ILE A 70 -0.24 24.58 10.65
C ILE A 70 -0.92 24.49 9.28
N ILE A 71 -1.93 23.63 9.15
CA ILE A 71 -2.64 23.38 7.89
C ILE A 71 -4.14 23.66 8.10
N LYS A 72 -4.59 24.84 7.69
CA LYS A 72 -6.00 25.25 7.85
C LYS A 72 -6.93 24.73 6.76
N ASP A 73 -6.37 24.35 5.61
CA ASP A 73 -7.15 24.18 4.36
C ASP A 73 -7.21 22.72 3.85
N LEU A 74 -6.66 21.75 4.58
CA LEU A 74 -6.74 20.35 4.14
C LEU A 74 -8.07 19.74 4.58
N PRO A 75 -8.87 19.17 3.66
CA PRO A 75 -10.17 18.60 3.99
C PRO A 75 -10.01 17.29 4.78
N ASP A 76 -11.12 16.68 5.18
CA ASP A 76 -11.07 15.42 5.90
C ASP A 76 -10.53 14.28 5.02
N LYS A 77 -9.88 13.32 5.67
CA LYS A 77 -9.52 12.02 5.09
C LYS A 77 -10.29 10.93 5.82
N ILE A 78 -11.06 10.13 5.09
CA ILE A 78 -11.73 8.94 5.63
C ILE A 78 -11.06 7.71 5.06
N GLU A 79 -10.73 6.76 5.93
CA GLU A 79 -10.18 5.46 5.53
C GLU A 79 -11.19 4.36 5.86
N ASN A 80 -11.56 3.59 4.84
CA ASN A 80 -12.50 2.49 4.93
C ASN A 80 -11.86 1.20 4.41
N LYS A 81 -12.10 0.10 5.12
CA LYS A 81 -11.75 -1.25 4.65
C LYS A 81 -12.88 -1.80 3.80
N GLN A 82 -12.55 -2.31 2.63
CA GLN A 82 -13.48 -2.98 1.73
C GLN A 82 -13.22 -4.48 1.81
N TYR A 83 -14.11 -5.20 2.48
CA TYR A 83 -14.00 -6.64 2.63
C TYR A 83 -14.67 -7.34 1.45
N CYS A 84 -13.95 -8.25 0.82
CA CYS A 84 -14.45 -9.05 -0.31
C CYS A 84 -14.29 -10.53 -0.01
N ASN A 85 -15.23 -11.36 -0.45
CA ASN A 85 -15.06 -12.81 -0.42
C ASN A 85 -14.29 -13.29 -1.65
N LEU A 86 -13.63 -14.44 -1.58
CA LEU A 86 -13.12 -15.13 -2.78
C LEU A 86 -14.30 -15.54 -3.68
N SER A 87 -14.11 -15.48 -5.00
CA SER A 87 -14.97 -16.21 -5.94
C SER A 87 -14.79 -17.72 -5.75
N LYS A 88 -15.71 -18.54 -6.28
CA LYS A 88 -15.59 -20.01 -6.20
C LYS A 88 -14.27 -20.50 -6.81
N GLU A 89 -13.89 -19.95 -7.95
CA GLU A 89 -12.63 -20.25 -8.61
C GLU A 89 -11.43 -19.86 -7.74
N GLN A 90 -11.42 -18.64 -7.20
CA GLN A 90 -10.35 -18.18 -6.32
C GLN A 90 -10.25 -19.05 -5.06
N ALA A 91 -11.37 -19.46 -4.47
CA ALA A 91 -11.39 -20.33 -3.29
C ALA A 91 -10.79 -21.71 -3.59
N SER A 92 -11.14 -22.31 -4.73
CA SER A 92 -10.55 -23.58 -5.17
C SER A 92 -9.04 -23.47 -5.42
N LEU A 93 -8.58 -22.41 -6.11
CA LEU A 93 -7.15 -22.17 -6.35
C LEU A 93 -6.40 -21.92 -5.03
N TYR A 94 -6.99 -21.12 -4.13
CA TYR A 94 -6.40 -20.79 -2.85
C TYR A 94 -6.20 -22.06 -2.00
N GLN A 95 -7.24 -22.89 -1.90
CA GLN A 95 -7.17 -24.14 -1.15
C GLN A 95 -6.15 -25.10 -1.74
N ALA A 96 -6.08 -25.22 -3.07
CA ALA A 96 -5.10 -26.08 -3.73
C ALA A 96 -3.65 -25.66 -3.40
N VAL A 97 -3.36 -24.36 -3.43
CA VAL A 97 -2.02 -23.84 -3.06
C VAL A 97 -1.71 -24.06 -1.59
N VAL A 98 -2.69 -23.88 -0.69
CA VAL A 98 -2.48 -24.15 0.75
C VAL A 98 -2.15 -25.61 0.98
N SER A 99 -2.95 -26.53 0.42
CA SER A 99 -2.74 -27.97 0.59
C SER A 99 -1.43 -28.47 0.00
N GLU A 100 -1.04 -27.96 -1.19
CA GLU A 100 0.25 -28.29 -1.81
C GLU A 100 1.43 -27.88 -0.90
N VAL A 101 1.34 -26.69 -0.29
CA VAL A 101 2.42 -26.16 0.55
C VAL A 101 2.47 -26.85 1.90
N GLU A 102 1.33 -27.23 2.47
CA GLU A 102 1.28 -28.02 3.70
C GLU A 102 2.04 -29.33 3.55
N GLU A 103 1.85 -30.06 2.44
CA GLU A 103 2.59 -31.29 2.13
C GLU A 103 4.09 -31.03 1.96
N GLN A 104 4.47 -30.00 1.19
CA GLN A 104 5.88 -29.65 0.97
C GLN A 104 6.59 -29.12 2.23
N LEU A 105 5.85 -28.65 3.24
CA LEU A 105 6.40 -28.18 4.51
C LEU A 105 6.79 -29.30 5.47
N GLU A 106 6.30 -30.53 5.27
CA GLU A 106 6.68 -31.68 6.09
C GLU A 106 8.15 -32.07 5.84
N ASP A 107 8.61 -31.94 4.59
CA ASP A 107 9.95 -32.35 4.15
C ASP A 107 10.96 -31.20 3.98
N SER A 108 10.57 -29.95 4.30
CA SER A 108 11.42 -28.77 4.05
C SER A 108 11.93 -28.07 5.31
N ASP A 109 13.24 -27.83 5.33
CA ASP A 109 13.97 -27.17 6.42
C ASP A 109 14.78 -25.95 5.97
N GLY A 110 15.10 -25.09 6.95
CA GLY A 110 16.02 -23.96 6.77
C GLY A 110 15.62 -23.00 5.64
N ILE A 111 16.56 -22.75 4.72
CA ILE A 111 16.40 -21.79 3.62
C ILE A 111 15.31 -22.23 2.64
N GLN A 112 15.19 -23.54 2.38
CA GLN A 112 14.18 -24.07 1.47
C GLN A 112 12.77 -23.75 1.96
N ARG A 113 12.53 -23.96 3.26
CA ARG A 113 11.26 -23.62 3.92
C ARG A 113 10.92 -22.12 3.79
N GLN A 114 11.92 -21.25 3.97
CA GLN A 114 11.72 -19.80 3.84
C GLN A 114 11.37 -19.40 2.39
N GLY A 115 12.07 -19.97 1.40
CA GLY A 115 11.77 -19.74 -0.02
C GLY A 115 10.37 -20.20 -0.39
N LEU A 116 9.97 -21.39 0.08
CA LEU A 116 8.63 -21.93 -0.12
C LEU A 116 7.55 -21.02 0.46
N MET A 117 7.71 -20.57 1.71
CA MET A 117 6.77 -19.62 2.35
C MET A 117 6.65 -18.31 1.57
N LEU A 118 7.76 -17.71 1.14
CA LEU A 118 7.73 -16.46 0.37
C LEU A 118 7.02 -16.63 -0.98
N SER A 119 7.30 -17.72 -1.69
CA SER A 119 6.64 -18.03 -2.96
C SER A 119 5.14 -18.28 -2.77
N THR A 120 4.75 -18.96 -1.69
CA THR A 120 3.37 -19.23 -1.33
C THR A 120 2.61 -17.95 -1.03
N LEU A 121 3.17 -17.08 -0.20
CA LEU A 121 2.57 -15.77 0.09
C LEU A 121 2.34 -14.97 -1.19
N MET A 122 3.27 -15.04 -2.15
CA MET A 122 3.10 -14.39 -3.46
C MET A 122 1.93 -14.99 -4.24
N LYS A 123 1.90 -16.32 -4.41
CA LYS A 123 0.82 -17.03 -5.11
C LYS A 123 -0.56 -16.70 -4.52
N LEU A 124 -0.68 -16.78 -3.20
CA LEU A 124 -1.94 -16.51 -2.52
C LEU A 124 -2.39 -15.05 -2.68
N LYS A 125 -1.46 -14.07 -2.65
CA LYS A 125 -1.78 -12.66 -2.97
C LYS A 125 -2.28 -12.49 -4.40
N GLN A 126 -1.66 -13.18 -5.36
CA GLN A 126 -2.10 -13.15 -6.76
C GLN A 126 -3.53 -13.70 -6.90
N ILE A 127 -3.82 -14.82 -6.23
CA ILE A 127 -5.17 -15.41 -6.20
C ILE A 127 -6.18 -14.44 -5.61
N CYS A 128 -5.87 -13.78 -4.48
CA CYS A 128 -6.77 -12.80 -3.85
C CYS A 128 -7.12 -11.63 -4.78
N ASN A 129 -6.19 -11.22 -5.65
CA ASN A 129 -6.43 -10.15 -6.62
C ASN A 129 -7.30 -10.63 -7.79
N HIS A 130 -6.85 -11.66 -8.50
CA HIS A 130 -7.57 -12.21 -9.64
C HIS A 130 -6.98 -13.58 -10.06
N PRO A 131 -7.77 -14.61 -10.40
CA PRO A 131 -7.27 -15.92 -10.85
C PRO A 131 -6.21 -15.85 -11.95
N VAL A 132 -6.44 -15.07 -13.01
CA VAL A 132 -5.50 -14.82 -14.11
C VAL A 132 -4.10 -14.41 -13.65
N GLN A 133 -3.97 -13.68 -12.53
CA GLN A 133 -2.66 -13.27 -12.04
C GLN A 133 -1.82 -14.46 -11.56
N PHE A 134 -2.48 -15.43 -10.95
CA PHE A 134 -1.86 -16.67 -10.49
C PHE A 134 -1.69 -17.68 -11.62
N LEU A 135 -2.73 -17.88 -12.43
CA LEU A 135 -2.74 -18.86 -13.52
C LEU A 135 -1.77 -18.49 -14.65
N GLN A 136 -1.59 -17.19 -14.91
CA GLN A 136 -0.75 -16.66 -15.98
C GLN A 136 -1.11 -17.26 -17.36
N ASP A 137 -2.40 -17.50 -17.56
CA ASP A 137 -2.97 -18.02 -18.80
C ASP A 137 -3.69 -16.90 -19.59
N ASP A 138 -4.21 -17.27 -20.76
CA ASP A 138 -4.97 -16.35 -21.63
C ASP A 138 -6.43 -16.19 -21.19
N SER A 139 -6.76 -16.59 -19.95
CA SER A 139 -8.12 -16.49 -19.46
C SER A 139 -8.53 -15.03 -19.20
N GLN A 140 -9.82 -14.73 -19.34
CA GLN A 140 -10.30 -13.35 -19.29
C GLN A 140 -10.11 -12.72 -17.90
N PHE A 141 -9.63 -11.47 -17.89
CA PHE A 141 -9.64 -10.62 -16.70
C PHE A 141 -11.03 -9.98 -16.59
N SER A 142 -11.89 -10.49 -15.70
CA SER A 142 -13.29 -10.08 -15.64
C SER A 142 -13.84 -10.07 -14.22
N ALA A 143 -14.81 -9.18 -13.97
CA ALA A 143 -15.43 -9.00 -12.66
C ALA A 143 -16.04 -10.30 -12.09
N GLN A 144 -16.60 -11.16 -12.94
CA GLN A 144 -17.25 -12.41 -12.54
C GLN A 144 -16.28 -13.41 -11.89
N ARG A 145 -14.97 -13.27 -12.15
CA ARG A 145 -13.93 -14.17 -11.63
C ARG A 145 -13.24 -13.65 -10.38
N SER A 146 -13.42 -12.37 -10.03
CA SER A 146 -12.86 -11.74 -8.84
C SER A 146 -13.80 -10.72 -8.23
N HIS A 147 -14.30 -11.01 -7.03
CA HIS A 147 -15.18 -10.08 -6.32
C HIS A 147 -14.46 -8.80 -5.89
N LYS A 148 -13.12 -8.78 -5.80
CA LYS A 148 -12.37 -7.52 -5.62
C LYS A 148 -12.52 -6.62 -6.85
N LEU A 149 -12.38 -7.21 -8.05
CA LEU A 149 -12.54 -6.48 -9.31
C LEU A 149 -13.97 -6.01 -9.49
N GLU A 150 -14.97 -6.86 -9.22
CA GLU A 150 -16.37 -6.46 -9.19
C GLU A 150 -16.61 -5.28 -8.25
N ARG A 151 -16.16 -5.39 -7.00
CA ARG A 151 -16.38 -4.35 -5.99
C ARG A 151 -15.72 -3.02 -6.33
N ILE A 152 -14.51 -3.03 -6.90
CA ILE A 152 -13.87 -1.77 -7.31
C ILE A 152 -14.62 -1.13 -8.49
N ILE A 153 -15.14 -1.91 -9.44
CA ILE A 153 -15.92 -1.38 -10.57
C ILE A 153 -17.18 -0.67 -10.08
N ASP A 154 -17.94 -1.27 -9.16
CA ASP A 154 -19.14 -0.65 -8.59
C ASP A 154 -18.82 0.70 -7.95
N MET A 155 -17.76 0.73 -7.14
CA MET A 155 -17.34 1.95 -6.43
C MET A 155 -16.76 3.01 -7.38
N LEU A 156 -16.13 2.60 -8.48
CA LEU A 156 -15.67 3.51 -9.54
C LEU A 156 -16.85 4.13 -10.27
N ALA A 157 -17.89 3.34 -10.57
CA ALA A 157 -19.08 3.84 -11.24
C ALA A 157 -19.78 4.93 -10.40
N GLU A 158 -19.90 4.71 -9.09
CA GLU A 158 -20.43 5.72 -8.15
C GLU A 158 -19.56 6.99 -8.15
N ALA A 159 -18.24 6.86 -7.94
CA ALA A 159 -17.35 8.02 -7.87
C ALA A 159 -17.33 8.84 -9.18
N ILE A 160 -17.26 8.17 -10.33
CA ILE A 160 -17.22 8.83 -11.63
C ILE A 160 -18.55 9.52 -11.93
N ALA A 161 -19.68 8.90 -11.57
CA ALA A 161 -21.01 9.50 -11.71
C ALA A 161 -21.18 10.76 -10.85
N GLU A 162 -20.51 10.83 -9.69
CA GLU A 162 -20.46 12.02 -8.83
C GLU A 162 -19.48 13.11 -9.33
N GLY A 163 -18.75 12.84 -10.43
CA GLY A 163 -17.78 13.78 -10.98
C GLY A 163 -16.41 13.74 -10.29
N ASP A 164 -16.08 12.62 -9.65
CA ASP A 164 -14.85 12.43 -8.90
C ASP A 164 -13.81 11.60 -9.68
N SER A 165 -12.55 11.97 -9.51
CA SER A 165 -11.40 11.29 -10.10
C SER A 165 -10.73 10.36 -9.10
N VAL A 166 -10.14 9.28 -9.59
CA VAL A 166 -9.78 8.13 -8.76
C VAL A 166 -8.31 7.73 -8.96
N LEU A 167 -7.62 7.40 -7.87
CA LEU A 167 -6.34 6.69 -7.91
C LEU A 167 -6.53 5.23 -7.52
N ILE A 168 -5.93 4.31 -8.26
CA ILE A 168 -5.88 2.88 -7.92
C ILE A 168 -4.42 2.46 -7.77
N PHE A 169 -4.04 2.02 -6.57
CA PHE A 169 -2.72 1.52 -6.27
C PHE A 169 -2.70 -0.01 -6.21
N THR A 170 -1.69 -0.59 -6.84
CA THR A 170 -1.38 -2.03 -6.76
C THR A 170 0.13 -2.24 -6.64
N GLN A 171 0.56 -3.27 -5.92
CA GLN A 171 1.97 -3.66 -5.91
C GLN A 171 2.42 -4.38 -7.19
N PHE A 172 1.47 -4.86 -8.00
CA PHE A 172 1.70 -5.74 -9.14
C PHE A 172 1.50 -5.00 -10.45
N THR A 173 2.58 -4.88 -11.24
CA THR A 173 2.52 -4.16 -12.52
C THR A 173 1.64 -4.86 -13.55
N GLU A 174 1.56 -6.19 -13.50
CA GLU A 174 0.70 -7.00 -14.36
C GLU A 174 -0.79 -6.78 -14.05
N ILE A 175 -1.14 -6.54 -12.78
CA ILE A 175 -2.50 -6.15 -12.39
C ILE A 175 -2.79 -4.72 -12.80
N GLY A 176 -1.83 -3.81 -12.62
CA GLY A 176 -2.00 -2.41 -13.05
C GLY A 176 -2.31 -2.30 -14.54
N ASP A 177 -1.62 -3.09 -15.37
CA ASP A 177 -1.87 -3.18 -16.80
C ASP A 177 -3.26 -3.75 -17.11
N LYS A 178 -3.63 -4.90 -16.51
CA LYS A 178 -4.94 -5.53 -16.69
C LYS A 178 -6.09 -4.62 -16.23
N LEU A 179 -5.95 -3.94 -15.09
CA LEU A 179 -6.92 -2.96 -14.60
C LEU A 179 -7.08 -1.80 -15.58
N SER A 180 -5.98 -1.20 -16.02
CA SER A 180 -6.04 -0.07 -16.97
C SER A 180 -6.68 -0.48 -18.29
N HIS A 181 -6.37 -1.68 -18.79
CA HIS A 181 -6.97 -2.19 -20.02
C HIS A 181 -8.47 -2.42 -19.83
N TYR A 182 -8.86 -3.17 -18.79
CA TYR A 182 -10.26 -3.48 -18.51
C TYR A 182 -11.11 -2.22 -18.29
N LEU A 183 -10.62 -1.26 -17.52
CA LEU A 183 -11.35 -0.02 -17.25
C LEU A 183 -11.50 0.86 -18.48
N SER A 184 -10.51 0.88 -19.38
CA SER A 184 -10.58 1.66 -20.62
C SER A 184 -11.41 0.99 -21.71
N GLN A 185 -11.29 -0.33 -21.90
CA GLN A 185 -11.92 -1.04 -23.01
C GLN A 185 -13.33 -1.54 -22.67
N GLU A 186 -13.52 -2.10 -21.47
CA GLU A 186 -14.80 -2.69 -21.08
C GLU A 186 -15.70 -1.67 -20.38
N GLN A 187 -15.11 -0.86 -19.49
CA GLN A 187 -15.86 0.14 -18.71
C GLN A 187 -15.85 1.54 -19.35
N HIS A 188 -15.07 1.74 -20.43
CA HIS A 188 -15.00 3.01 -21.17
C HIS A 188 -14.61 4.24 -20.33
N TYR A 189 -13.90 4.03 -19.22
CA TYR A 189 -13.40 5.13 -18.40
C TYR A 189 -12.08 5.68 -18.96
N PRO A 190 -11.89 7.01 -19.00
CA PRO A 190 -10.58 7.59 -19.25
C PRO A 190 -9.58 7.08 -18.21
N CYS A 191 -8.54 6.39 -18.67
CA CYS A 191 -7.58 5.72 -17.80
C CYS A 191 -6.14 6.09 -18.13
N TYR A 192 -5.38 6.36 -17.08
CA TYR A 192 -3.93 6.50 -17.13
C TYR A 192 -3.29 5.35 -16.34
N TYR A 193 -2.14 4.88 -16.80
CA TYR A 193 -1.36 3.87 -16.07
C TYR A 193 0.10 4.31 -15.90
N LEU A 194 0.53 4.46 -14.65
CA LEU A 194 1.89 4.81 -14.29
C LEU A 194 2.62 3.65 -13.61
N HIS A 195 3.65 3.15 -14.28
CA HIS A 195 4.61 2.18 -13.72
C HIS A 195 6.06 2.66 -13.91
N GLY A 196 7.01 1.94 -13.29
CA GLY A 196 8.42 2.33 -13.25
C GLY A 196 9.12 2.37 -14.62
N GLY A 197 8.57 1.68 -15.62
CA GLY A 197 9.09 1.65 -16.99
C GLY A 197 8.66 2.82 -17.87
N ILE A 198 7.75 3.69 -17.40
CA ILE A 198 7.28 4.83 -18.19
C ILE A 198 8.36 5.93 -18.23
N ALA A 199 8.72 6.34 -19.45
CA ALA A 199 9.65 7.43 -19.70
C ALA A 199 9.18 8.74 -19.05
N ARG A 200 10.13 9.52 -18.53
CA ARG A 200 9.86 10.75 -17.76
C ARG A 200 8.91 11.73 -18.45
N LYS A 201 9.13 12.02 -19.73
CA LYS A 201 8.28 12.95 -20.51
C LYS A 201 6.83 12.46 -20.63
N LYS A 202 6.63 11.15 -20.82
CA LYS A 202 5.29 10.54 -20.90
C LYS A 202 4.60 10.58 -19.53
N ARG A 203 5.34 10.31 -18.46
CA ARG A 203 4.86 10.45 -17.07
C ARG A 203 4.42 11.87 -16.76
N GLU A 204 5.25 12.87 -17.06
CA GLU A 204 4.93 14.28 -16.81
C GLU A 204 3.65 14.69 -17.53
N LYS A 205 3.50 14.28 -18.80
CA LYS A 205 2.28 14.50 -19.57
C LYS A 205 1.05 13.85 -18.94
N MET A 206 1.11 12.57 -18.57
CA MET A 206 -0.03 11.89 -17.90
C MET A 206 -0.46 12.60 -16.61
N ILE A 207 0.50 13.10 -15.83
CA ILE A 207 0.22 13.82 -14.59
C ILE A 207 -0.41 15.18 -14.89
N GLU A 208 0.08 15.89 -15.91
CA GLU A 208 -0.47 17.16 -16.37
C GLU A 208 -1.92 16.97 -16.85
N ASP A 209 -2.15 16.04 -17.77
CA ASP A 209 -3.47 15.73 -18.32
C ASP A 209 -4.47 15.31 -17.22
N PHE A 210 -4.03 14.52 -16.23
CA PHE A 210 -4.87 14.10 -15.09
C PHE A 210 -5.18 15.23 -14.10
N GLN A 211 -4.28 16.22 -13.95
CA GLN A 211 -4.44 17.30 -12.99
C GLN A 211 -5.16 18.53 -13.58
N ASP A 212 -5.38 18.55 -14.89
CA ASP A 212 -6.14 19.61 -15.57
C ASP A 212 -7.57 19.68 -14.99
N PRO A 213 -8.01 20.81 -14.42
CA PRO A 213 -9.36 20.99 -13.92
C PRO A 213 -10.45 20.82 -14.99
N GLU A 214 -10.12 21.00 -16.27
CA GLU A 214 -11.05 20.86 -17.40
C GLU A 214 -11.14 19.40 -17.90
N SER A 215 -10.27 18.51 -17.42
CA SER A 215 -10.34 17.09 -17.74
C SER A 215 -11.59 16.44 -17.12
N PRO A 216 -12.24 15.50 -17.84
CA PRO A 216 -13.35 14.74 -17.27
C PRO A 216 -12.87 13.82 -16.14
N PRO A 217 -13.79 13.38 -15.26
CA PRO A 217 -13.49 12.38 -14.25
C PRO A 217 -12.80 11.16 -14.85
N SER A 218 -11.68 10.75 -14.24
CA SER A 218 -10.82 9.72 -14.80
C SER A 218 -10.17 8.86 -13.73
N VAL A 219 -9.66 7.70 -14.16
CA VAL A 219 -8.98 6.75 -13.29
C VAL A 219 -7.47 6.78 -13.57
N PHE A 220 -6.67 6.92 -12.53
CA PHE A 220 -5.23 6.79 -12.63
C PHE A 220 -4.76 5.55 -11.86
N VAL A 221 -4.30 4.54 -12.58
CA VAL A 221 -3.72 3.32 -12.02
C VAL A 221 -2.22 3.55 -11.79
N LEU A 222 -1.71 3.22 -10.61
CA LEU A 222 -0.32 3.41 -10.22
C LEU A 222 0.25 2.13 -9.58
N SER A 223 1.43 1.72 -10.02
CA SER A 223 2.18 0.73 -9.25
C SER A 223 2.81 1.39 -8.01
N LEU A 224 2.78 0.72 -6.86
CA LEU A 224 3.29 1.27 -5.59
C LEU A 224 4.76 1.72 -5.68
N LYS A 225 5.58 1.02 -6.49
CA LYS A 225 6.99 1.38 -6.71
C LYS A 225 7.17 2.60 -7.64
N ALA A 226 6.24 2.84 -8.56
CA ALA A 226 6.27 4.02 -9.44
C ALA A 226 5.86 5.31 -8.71
N GLY A 227 5.06 5.20 -7.64
CA GLY A 227 4.64 6.29 -6.76
C GLY A 227 5.70 6.79 -5.75
N GLY A 228 6.90 6.21 -5.75
CA GLY A 228 8.04 6.65 -4.92
C GLY A 228 8.63 8.00 -5.32
N VAL A 229 8.21 8.54 -6.46
CA VAL A 229 8.55 9.89 -6.92
C VAL A 229 7.54 10.85 -6.31
N GLY A 230 7.98 11.97 -5.76
CA GLY A 230 7.18 12.91 -4.95
C GLY A 230 6.01 13.64 -5.62
N ILE A 231 5.24 12.97 -6.48
CA ILE A 231 4.17 13.52 -7.32
C ILE A 231 2.97 13.99 -6.48
N THR A 232 2.19 14.87 -7.07
CA THR A 232 0.95 15.45 -6.52
C THR A 232 -0.17 15.11 -7.50
N LEU A 233 -1.25 14.53 -6.99
CA LEU A 233 -2.41 14.05 -7.74
C LEU A 233 -3.71 14.47 -7.00
N THR A 234 -3.79 15.75 -6.63
CA THR A 234 -4.86 16.32 -5.82
C THR A 234 -6.19 16.47 -6.57
N HIS A 235 -6.20 16.31 -7.89
CA HIS A 235 -7.42 16.21 -8.69
C HIS A 235 -8.23 14.95 -8.34
N ALA A 236 -7.57 13.88 -7.88
CA ALA A 236 -8.25 12.73 -7.31
C ALA A 236 -8.67 12.97 -5.87
N ASN A 237 -9.85 12.49 -5.51
CA ASN A 237 -10.34 12.48 -4.14
C ASN A 237 -10.77 11.08 -3.67
N HIS A 238 -10.74 10.08 -4.54
CA HIS A 238 -10.83 8.68 -4.15
C HIS A 238 -9.49 7.97 -4.35
N VAL A 239 -9.08 7.18 -3.36
CA VAL A 239 -7.84 6.38 -3.39
C VAL A 239 -8.16 4.93 -3.05
N PHE A 240 -7.93 4.03 -3.98
CA PHE A 240 -8.12 2.60 -3.83
C PHE A 240 -6.77 1.91 -3.68
N HIS A 241 -6.59 1.16 -2.60
CA HIS A 241 -5.49 0.19 -2.45
C HIS A 241 -6.06 -1.19 -2.78
N PHE A 242 -5.84 -1.64 -4.02
CA PHE A 242 -6.41 -2.88 -4.56
C PHE A 242 -5.85 -4.14 -3.86
N ASP A 243 -4.58 -4.06 -3.44
CA ASP A 243 -3.90 -5.07 -2.65
C ASP A 243 -3.14 -4.45 -1.47
N ARG A 244 -3.10 -5.18 -0.35
CA ARG A 244 -2.40 -4.73 0.87
C ARG A 244 -0.88 -4.88 0.70
N TRP A 245 -0.13 -3.87 1.14
CA TRP A 245 1.32 -3.87 1.19
C TRP A 245 1.82 -4.00 2.62
N TRP A 246 2.84 -4.84 2.85
CA TRP A 246 3.34 -5.17 4.19
C TRP A 246 3.93 -4.00 5.00
N ASN A 247 4.21 -2.88 4.33
CA ASN A 247 4.72 -1.66 4.95
C ASN A 247 3.66 -0.52 4.90
N PRO A 248 3.00 -0.18 6.03
CA PRO A 248 2.02 0.91 6.07
C PRO A 248 2.56 2.26 5.60
N ALA A 249 3.86 2.53 5.77
CA ALA A 249 4.47 3.78 5.34
C ALA A 249 4.34 4.00 3.82
N VAL A 250 4.49 2.92 3.04
CA VAL A 250 4.40 2.97 1.58
C VAL A 250 2.95 3.24 1.13
N GLU A 251 1.97 2.57 1.74
CA GLU A 251 0.55 2.83 1.44
C GLU A 251 0.14 4.26 1.84
N ASN A 252 0.57 4.72 3.02
CA ASN A 252 0.30 6.07 3.49
C ASN A 252 0.93 7.11 2.56
N GLN A 253 2.14 6.86 2.07
CA GLN A 253 2.80 7.72 1.09
C GLN A 253 2.05 7.76 -0.25
N ALA A 254 1.48 6.62 -0.68
CA ALA A 254 0.63 6.55 -1.87
C ALA A 254 -0.68 7.34 -1.69
N THR A 255 -1.37 7.18 -0.56
CA THR A 255 -2.55 8.00 -0.18
C THR A 255 -2.23 9.49 -0.15
N ASP A 256 -1.06 9.85 0.38
CA ASP A 256 -0.57 11.22 0.50
C ASP A 256 -0.32 11.92 -0.85
N ARG A 257 -0.42 11.21 -1.99
CA ARG A 257 -0.40 11.79 -3.33
C ARG A 257 -1.66 12.59 -3.65
N ALA A 258 -2.81 12.10 -3.20
CA ALA A 258 -4.10 12.81 -3.29
C ALA A 258 -4.37 13.67 -2.04
N PHE A 259 -3.97 13.19 -0.86
CA PHE A 259 -4.14 13.91 0.41
C PHE A 259 -2.96 14.86 0.68
N ARG A 260 -2.87 15.94 -0.09
CA ARG A 260 -1.79 16.93 -0.02
C ARG A 260 -2.33 18.35 -0.12
N ILE A 261 -1.51 19.33 0.27
CA ILE A 261 -1.79 20.76 0.05
C ILE A 261 -2.18 20.98 -1.41
N GLY A 262 -3.31 21.66 -1.64
CA GLY A 262 -3.95 21.80 -2.94
C GLY A 262 -5.22 20.96 -3.10
N GLN A 263 -5.43 19.95 -2.24
CA GLN A 263 -6.66 19.18 -2.19
C GLN A 263 -7.81 20.03 -1.64
N LYS A 264 -8.94 20.02 -2.35
CA LYS A 264 -10.16 20.79 -2.01
C LYS A 264 -11.34 19.90 -1.64
N LYS A 265 -11.33 18.63 -2.07
CA LYS A 265 -12.37 17.64 -1.79
C LYS A 265 -11.92 16.71 -0.68
N LYS A 266 -12.89 16.23 0.10
CA LYS A 266 -12.67 15.17 1.09
C LYS A 266 -12.08 13.94 0.42
N VAL A 267 -11.03 13.37 1.02
CA VAL A 267 -10.34 12.20 0.44
C VAL A 267 -10.89 10.92 1.04
N MET A 268 -11.42 10.04 0.19
CA MET A 268 -11.95 8.73 0.53
C MET A 268 -10.92 7.66 0.17
N VAL A 269 -10.41 6.95 1.18
CA VAL A 269 -9.39 5.90 1.03
C VAL A 269 -10.04 4.54 1.25
N HIS A 270 -9.91 3.66 0.26
CA HIS A 270 -10.53 2.33 0.24
C HIS A 270 -9.45 1.26 0.23
N LYS A 271 -9.38 0.43 1.27
CA LYS A 271 -8.36 -0.62 1.44
C LYS A 271 -9.01 -1.99 1.25
N PHE A 272 -8.69 -2.68 0.16
CA PHE A 272 -9.30 -3.97 -0.16
C PHE A 272 -8.65 -5.11 0.62
N ILE A 273 -9.48 -5.97 1.21
CA ILE A 273 -9.06 -7.12 2.01
C ILE A 273 -9.95 -8.30 1.66
N THR A 274 -9.35 -9.41 1.21
CA THR A 274 -10.10 -10.65 1.00
C THR A 274 -10.27 -11.44 2.29
N LEU A 275 -11.52 -11.71 2.66
CA LEU A 275 -11.90 -12.46 3.86
C LEU A 275 -11.51 -13.94 3.77
N GLY A 276 -11.13 -14.54 4.91
CA GLY A 276 -10.72 -15.94 5.00
C GLY A 276 -9.34 -16.21 4.39
N THR A 277 -8.51 -15.17 4.21
CA THR A 277 -7.21 -15.29 3.52
C THR A 277 -6.08 -14.67 4.32
N LEU A 278 -4.85 -14.80 3.81
CA LEU A 278 -3.68 -14.15 4.38
C LEU A 278 -3.81 -12.61 4.44
N GLU A 279 -4.67 -12.00 3.62
CA GLU A 279 -4.78 -10.53 3.60
C GLU A 279 -5.29 -9.96 4.92
N GLU A 280 -6.17 -10.68 5.65
CA GLU A 280 -6.58 -10.30 7.00
C GLU A 280 -5.41 -10.34 7.98
N ARG A 281 -4.50 -11.32 7.83
CA ARG A 281 -3.29 -11.41 8.66
C ARG A 281 -2.31 -10.29 8.34
N ILE A 282 -2.14 -9.95 7.06
CA ILE A 282 -1.34 -8.80 6.64
C ILE A 282 -1.93 -7.52 7.23
N ASP A 283 -3.25 -7.33 7.14
CA ASP A 283 -3.91 -6.15 7.65
C ASP A 283 -3.76 -6.01 9.17
N GLN A 284 -3.99 -7.09 9.93
CA GLN A 284 -3.75 -7.10 11.37
C GLN A 284 -2.30 -6.74 11.72
N MET A 285 -1.33 -7.34 11.03
CA MET A 285 0.10 -7.01 11.22
C MET A 285 0.38 -5.52 10.95
N ILE A 286 -0.26 -4.94 9.93
CA ILE A 286 -0.11 -3.52 9.60
C ILE A 286 -0.68 -2.64 10.72
N GLU A 287 -1.86 -2.97 11.23
CA GLU A 287 -2.48 -2.23 12.35
C GLU A 287 -1.62 -2.28 13.61
N ASP A 288 -1.06 -3.44 13.91
CA ASP A 288 -0.20 -3.61 15.08
C ASP A 288 1.08 -2.78 14.95
N LYS A 289 1.69 -2.73 13.75
CA LYS A 289 2.83 -1.85 13.46
C LYS A 289 2.50 -0.37 13.62
N GLN A 290 1.27 0.05 13.31
CA GLN A 290 0.86 1.45 13.43
C GLN A 290 0.65 1.90 14.89
N LYS A 291 0.41 0.95 15.82
CA LYS A 291 0.22 1.23 17.25
C LYS A 291 1.55 1.41 18.01
N MET A 292 2.67 0.98 17.45
CA MET A 292 4.01 1.05 18.07
C MET A 292 4.66 2.43 17.89
#